data_AF-A0A137QHV0-F1
#
_entry.id   AF-A0A137QHV0-F1
#
_cell.length_a   1.000
_cell.length_b   1.000
_cell.length_c   1.000
_cell.angle_alpha   90.00
_cell.angle_beta   90.00
_cell.angle_gamma   90.00
#
_symmetry.space_group_name_H-M   'P 1'
#
loop_
_entity.id
_entity.type
_entity.pdbx_description
1 polymer ?
#
loop_
_entity_poly.entity_id
_entity_poly.type
_entity_poly.pdbx_seq_one_letter_code
_entity_poly.pdbx_strand_id
1 'polypeptide(L)' 'MKYLIRWKGYSPSDDTWEWEDDLEYSGELLREYKDINKLPQNNAETCFQSTT' A
#
# COMPACT_ATOMS: atom_id res chain seq x y z
N MET A 1 0.93 -5.43 0.66
CA MET A 1 2.02 -4.74 1.40
C MET A 1 1.43 -4.04 2.61
N LYS A 2 2.23 -3.66 3.62
CA LYS A 2 1.75 -2.87 4.77
C LYS A 2 2.30 -1.46 4.71
N TYR A 3 1.49 -0.49 5.09
CA TYR A 3 1.87 0.92 5.18
C TYR A 3 1.60 1.44 6.58
N LEU A 4 2.49 2.31 7.06
CA LEU A 4 2.29 3.02 8.32
C LEU A 4 1.44 4.26 8.05
N ILE A 5 0.28 4.35 8.70
CA ILE A 5 -0.70 5.40 8.47
C ILE A 5 -0.64 6.44 9.58
N ARG A 6 -0.47 7.70 9.18
CA ARG A 6 -0.61 8.87 10.05
C ARG A 6 -2.07 9.34 10.06
N TRP A 7 -2.77 9.08 11.15
CA TRP A 7 -4.16 9.49 11.29
C TRP A 7 -4.29 10.99 11.58
N LYS A 8 -5.24 11.65 10.89
CA LYS A 8 -5.49 13.08 11.08
C LYS A 8 -6.12 13.32 12.46
N GLY A 9 -5.48 14.17 13.27
CA GLY A 9 -5.95 14.52 14.61
C GLY A 9 -5.46 13.58 15.72
N TYR A 10 -4.65 12.58 15.39
CA TYR A 10 -4.02 11.68 16.34
C TYR A 10 -2.51 11.94 16.46
N SER A 11 -1.91 11.41 17.52
CA SER A 11 -0.49 11.56 17.76
C SER A 11 0.31 10.56 16.91
N PRO A 12 1.61 10.82 16.65
CA PRO A 12 2.51 9.85 16.01
C PRO A 12 2.54 8.46 16.69
N SER A 13 2.21 8.41 17.98
CA SER A 13 2.12 7.17 18.75
C SER A 13 0.94 6.29 18.34
N ASP A 14 -0.09 6.87 17.72
CA ASP A 14 -1.29 6.18 17.25
C ASP A 14 -1.16 5.72 15.80
N ASP A 15 0.02 5.88 15.18
CA ASP A 15 0.27 5.43 13.82
C ASP A 15 0.15 3.90 13.75
N THR A 16 -0.71 3.40 12.86
CA THR A 16 -0.97 1.97 12.72
C THR A 16 -0.47 1.43 11.39
N TRP A 17 -0.08 0.15 11.40
CA TRP A 17 0.30 -0.57 10.19
C TRP A 17 -0.91 -1.22 9.55
N GLU A 18 -1.41 -0.62 8.49
CA GLU A 18 -2.58 -1.12 7.75
C GLU A 18 -2.14 -1.87 6.49
N TRP A 19 -2.96 -2.82 6.06
CA TRP A 19 -2.74 -3.50 4.78
C TRP A 19 -3.19 -2.63 3.62
N GLU A 20 -2.51 -2.80 2.50
CA GLU A 20 -2.90 -2.18 1.23
C GLU A 20 -4.37 -2.40 0.88
N ASP A 21 -4.85 -3.63 1.07
CA ASP A 21 -6.22 -4.04 0.74
C ASP A 21 -7.25 -3.34 1.64
N ASP A 22 -6.90 -3.03 2.90
CA ASP A 22 -7.77 -2.30 3.83
C ASP A 22 -7.84 -0.79 3.49
N LEU A 23 -6.87 -0.28 2.73
CA LEU A 23 -6.76 1.13 2.32
C LEU A 23 -7.37 1.39 0.94
N GLU A 24 -8.17 0.46 0.39
CA GLU A 24 -8.80 0.58 -0.92
C GLU A 24 -9.60 1.88 -1.07
N TYR A 25 -10.25 2.34 0.02
CA TYR A 25 -11.01 3.60 0.04
C TYR A 25 -10.14 4.86 -0.05
N SER A 26 -8.83 4.74 0.16
CA SER A 26 -7.81 5.79 0.05
C SER A 26 -6.92 5.61 -1.19
N GLY A 27 -7.42 4.94 -2.23
CA GLY A 27 -6.65 4.53 -3.41
C GLY A 27 -5.91 5.65 -4.13
N GLU A 28 -6.44 6.89 -4.16
CA GLU A 28 -5.78 8.03 -4.80
C GLU A 28 -4.49 8.44 -4.06
N LEU A 29 -4.55 8.58 -2.75
CA LEU A 29 -3.39 8.88 -1.88
C LEU A 29 -2.34 7.79 -1.97
N LEU A 30 -2.79 6.53 -1.96
CA LEU A 30 -1.89 5.39 -2.05
C LEU A 30 -1.20 5.33 -3.42
N ARG A 31 -1.92 5.63 -4.50
CA ARG A 31 -1.37 5.68 -5.86
C ARG A 31 -0.33 6.79 -5.99
N GLU A 32 -0.60 7.98 -5.49
CA GLU A 32 0.35 9.10 -5.49
C GLU A 32 1.61 8.77 -4.67
N TYR A 33 1.43 8.21 -3.47
CA TYR A 33 2.56 7.78 -2.64
C TYR A 33 3.44 6.76 -3.37
N LYS A 34 2.85 5.76 -4.01
CA LYS A 34 3.60 4.75 -4.76
C LYS A 34 4.31 5.34 -5.98
N ASP A 35 3.70 6.30 -6.68
CA ASP A 35 4.31 6.98 -7.83
C ASP A 35 5.52 7.83 -7.41
N ILE A 36 5.37 8.64 -6.35
CA ILE A 36 6.46 9.44 -5.76
C ILE A 36 7.64 8.56 -5.35
N ASN A 37 7.35 7.42 -4.72
CA ASN A 37 8.37 6.49 -4.25
C ASN A 37 8.85 5.50 -5.33
N LYS A 38 8.35 5.62 -6.56
CA LYS A 38 8.62 4.70 -7.68
C LYS A 38 8.47 3.23 -7.30
N LEU A 39 7.47 2.91 -6.49
CA LEU A 39 7.18 1.55 -6.10
C LEU A 39 6.56 0.81 -7.28
N PRO A 40 6.98 -0.44 -7.56
CA PRO A 40 6.34 -1.23 -8.60
C PRO A 40 4.87 -1.46 -8.22
N GLN A 41 3.96 -0.99 -9.07
CA GLN A 41 2.50 -1.12 -8.92
C GLN A 41 1.99 -2.55 -9.19
N ASN A 42 2.89 -3.53 -9.30
CA ASN A 42 2.59 -4.81 -9.89
C ASN A 42 2.86 -5.93 -8.90
N ASN A 43 1.79 -6.38 -8.25
CA ASN A 43 1.55 -7.79 -7.94
C ASN A 43 0.72 -8.45 -9.06
N ALA A 44 0.93 -8.04 -10.32
CA ALA A 44 0.51 -8.82 -11.48
C ALA A 44 1.70 -9.65 -11.96
N GLU A 45 1.54 -10.97 -11.93
CA GLU A 45 2.45 -12.02 -12.43
C GLU A 45 3.68 -12.34 -11.58
N THR A 46 3.45 -12.99 -10.44
CA THR A 46 4.16 -14.24 -10.12
C THR A 46 3.20 -15.28 -9.54
N CYS A 47 1.99 -15.38 -10.10
CA CYS A 47 1.30 -16.67 -10.06
C CYS A 47 1.86 -17.47 -11.24
N PHE A 48 2.91 -18.23 -10.94
CA PHE A 48 3.40 -19.39 -11.67
C PHE A 48 2.93 -19.51 -13.12
N GLN A 49 3.75 -19.02 -14.06
CA GLN A 49 3.95 -19.82 -15.27
C GLN A 49 4.61 -21.12 -14.81
N SER A 50 3.81 -22.07 -14.32
CA SER A 50 4.21 -23.47 -14.19
C SER A 50 4.48 -23.95 -15.60
N THR A 51 5.73 -23.82 -16.01
CA THR A 51 6.31 -24.59 -17.09
C THR A 51 6.26 -26.05 -16.67
N THR A 52 5.34 -26.83 -17.24
CA THR A 52 5.51 -28.24 -17.65
C THR A 52 4.27 -28.66 -18.42
#